data_AF-A0A1F9K293-F1
#
_entry.id   AF-A0A1F9K293-F1
#
_cell.length_a   1.000
_cell.length_b   1.000
_cell.length_c   1.000
_cell.angle_alpha   90.00
_cell.angle_beta   90.00
_cell.angle_gamma   90.00
#
_symmetry.space_group_name_H-M   'P 1'
#
loop_
_entity.id
_entity.type
_entity.pdbx_description
1 polymer ?
#
loop_
_entity_poly.entity_id
_entity_poly.type
_entity_poly.pdbx_seq_one_letter_code
_entity_poly.pdbx_strand_id
1 'polypeptide(L)'
;MNIRFYVDSETGGPHTYRHGVTEDEVEDVLKNPGEDRPGQEGARVAIGQTQAGRYLRVIYVPEPSGAFVITAYDLQGKPLIAYRRRRRQRGKR
;
A
#
# COMPACT_ATOMS: atom_id res chain seq x y z
N MET A 1 12.11 2.48 -7.45
CA MET A 1 12.45 1.80 -6.16
C MET A 1 12.54 0.31 -6.45
N ASN A 2 13.37 -0.49 -5.77
CA ASN A 2 13.31 -1.94 -5.96
C ASN A 2 12.08 -2.48 -5.19
N ILE A 3 11.11 -3.05 -5.88
CA ILE A 3 9.92 -3.63 -5.26
C ILE A 3 9.86 -5.09 -5.63
N ARG A 4 9.79 -5.93 -4.60
CA ARG A 4 9.56 -7.37 -4.75
C ARG A 4 8.19 -7.69 -4.21
N PHE A 5 7.52 -8.66 -4.81
CA PHE A 5 6.18 -9.05 -4.40
C PHE A 5 6.18 -10.49 -3.89
N TYR A 6 5.34 -10.74 -2.89
CA TYR A 6 4.96 -12.10 -2.56
C TYR A 6 4.25 -12.74 -3.76
N VAL A 7 4.83 -13.83 -4.26
CA VAL A 7 4.30 -14.58 -5.40
C VAL A 7 3.38 -15.67 -4.89
N ASP A 8 2.19 -15.72 -5.46
CA ASP A 8 1.20 -16.74 -5.16
C ASP A 8 1.60 -18.07 -5.81
N SER A 9 1.69 -19.14 -5.02
CA SER A 9 2.18 -20.44 -5.51
C SER A 9 1.23 -21.12 -6.50
N GLU A 10 -0.05 -20.75 -6.50
CA GLU A 10 -1.04 -21.37 -7.40
C GLU A 10 -1.07 -20.67 -8.76
N THR A 11 -0.85 -19.35 -8.81
CA THR A 11 -0.92 -18.57 -10.06
C THR A 11 0.44 -18.21 -10.64
N GLY A 12 1.51 -18.29 -9.84
CA GLY A 12 2.86 -17.87 -10.21
C GLY A 12 3.03 -16.34 -10.35
N GLY A 13 1.98 -15.56 -10.05
CA GLY A 13 2.00 -14.10 -10.11
C GLY A 13 1.95 -13.44 -8.72
N PRO A 14 2.21 -12.13 -8.63
CA PRO A 14 2.04 -11.35 -7.40
C PRO A 14 0.65 -11.53 -6.77
N HIS A 15 0.61 -11.73 -5.45
CA HIS A 15 -0.65 -11.90 -4.71
C HIS A 15 -1.57 -10.67 -4.81
N THR A 16 -1.02 -9.48 -5.09
CA THR A 16 -1.77 -8.24 -5.33
C THR A 16 -2.74 -8.34 -6.50
N TYR A 17 -2.45 -9.19 -7.50
CA TYR A 17 -3.33 -9.36 -8.66
C TYR A 17 -4.68 -10.00 -8.29
N ARG A 18 -4.72 -10.85 -7.25
CA ARG A 18 -5.98 -11.38 -6.70
C ARG A 18 -6.89 -10.28 -6.13
N HIS A 19 -6.31 -9.12 -5.81
CA HIS A 19 -7.03 -7.94 -5.31
C HIS A 19 -7.30 -6.90 -6.42
N GLY A 20 -7.00 -7.22 -7.69
CA GLY A 20 -7.12 -6.27 -8.80
C GLY A 20 -6.21 -5.06 -8.64
N VAL A 21 -5.04 -5.25 -8.02
CA VAL A 21 -4.04 -4.21 -7.79
C VAL A 21 -2.79 -4.52 -8.59
N THR A 22 -2.36 -3.57 -9.42
CA THR A 22 -1.14 -3.67 -10.22
C THR A 22 0.10 -3.27 -9.42
N GLU A 23 1.27 -3.62 -9.92
CA GLU A 23 2.55 -3.26 -9.28
C GLU A 23 2.81 -1.76 -9.33
N ASP A 24 2.43 -1.09 -10.43
CA ASP A 24 2.56 0.37 -10.60
C ASP A 24 1.73 1.13 -9.57
N GLU A 25 0.52 0.67 -9.29
CA GLU A 25 -0.34 1.27 -8.26
C GLU A 25 0.25 1.12 -6.85
N VAL A 26 0.96 0.02 -6.59
CA VAL A 26 1.70 -0.16 -5.34
C VAL A 26 2.89 0.78 -5.28
N GLU A 27 3.64 0.92 -6.38
CA GLU A 27 4.76 1.84 -6.47
C GLU A 27 4.31 3.30 -6.23
N ASP A 28 3.18 3.72 -6.82
CA ASP A 28 2.59 5.04 -6.60
C ASP A 28 2.39 5.33 -5.10
N VAL A 29 1.76 4.38 -4.39
CA VAL A 29 1.47 4.54 -2.96
C VAL A 29 2.75 4.55 -2.13
N LEU A 30 3.73 3.72 -2.45
CA LEU A 30 4.98 3.67 -1.68
C LEU A 30 5.92 4.85 -1.97
N LYS A 31 5.88 5.44 -3.17
CA LYS A 31 6.65 6.66 -3.50
C LYS A 31 6.18 7.87 -2.72
N ASN A 32 4.87 8.01 -2.49
CA ASN A 32 4.30 9.15 -1.77
C ASN A 32 3.14 8.72 -0.84
N PRO A 33 3.44 8.02 0.26
CA PRO A 33 2.41 7.53 1.18
C PRO A 33 1.76 8.70 1.91
N GLY A 34 0.43 8.71 1.94
CA GLY A 34 -0.31 9.69 2.76
C GLY A 34 -0.25 9.35 4.25
N GLU A 35 -0.19 8.06 4.57
CA GLU A 35 0.15 7.51 5.87
C GLU A 35 1.10 6.33 5.70
N ASP A 36 2.10 6.24 6.56
CA ASP A 36 2.95 5.06 6.69
C ASP A 36 3.17 4.81 8.19
N ARG A 37 2.84 3.61 8.65
CA ARG A 37 2.81 3.25 10.07
C ARG A 37 3.37 1.85 10.31
N PRO A 38 3.94 1.59 11.51
CA PRO A 38 4.31 0.24 11.91
C PRO A 38 3.10 -0.71 11.88
N GLY A 39 3.33 -1.92 11.37
CA GLY A 39 2.45 -3.07 11.45
C GLY A 39 2.91 -4.05 12.53
N GLN A 40 2.57 -5.32 12.35
CA GLN A 40 3.05 -6.44 13.18
C GLN A 40 4.30 -7.07 12.54
N GLU A 41 5.14 -7.73 13.34
CA GLU A 41 6.24 -8.58 12.85
C GLU A 41 7.20 -7.88 11.87
N GLY A 42 7.51 -6.61 12.12
CA GLY A 42 8.42 -5.82 11.27
C GLY A 42 7.80 -5.31 9.96
N ALA A 43 6.55 -5.64 9.68
CA ALA A 43 5.82 -5.07 8.55
C ALA A 43 5.47 -3.60 8.77
N ARG A 44 5.22 -2.91 7.67
CA ARG A 44 4.70 -1.54 7.59
C ARG A 44 3.41 -1.53 6.80
N VAL A 45 2.58 -0.52 7.08
CA VAL A 45 1.30 -0.31 6.42
C VAL A 45 1.29 1.09 5.82
N ALA A 46 1.44 1.16 4.50
CA ALA A 46 1.26 2.40 3.75
C ALA A 46 -0.20 2.53 3.28
N ILE A 47 -0.73 3.74 3.35
CA ILE A 47 -2.00 4.12 2.74
C ILE A 47 -1.74 5.34 1.87
N GLY A 48 -2.15 5.26 0.61
CA GLY A 48 -1.92 6.32 -0.38
C GLY A 48 -2.96 6.32 -1.48
N GLN A 49 -2.90 7.36 -2.29
CA GLN A 49 -3.71 7.48 -3.50
C GLN A 49 -2.82 7.16 -4.70
N THR A 50 -3.30 6.32 -5.61
CA THR A 50 -2.63 6.01 -6.88
C THR A 50 -2.80 7.18 -7.86
N GLN A 51 -2.05 7.18 -8.96
CA GLN A 51 -2.22 8.18 -10.02
C GLN A 51 -3.64 8.15 -10.63
N ALA A 52 -4.24 6.96 -10.73
CA ALA A 52 -5.63 6.78 -11.19
C ALA A 52 -6.69 7.21 -10.15
N GLY A 53 -6.26 7.65 -8.95
CA GLY A 53 -7.14 8.16 -7.91
C GLY A 53 -7.73 7.11 -6.98
N ARG A 54 -7.42 5.82 -7.16
CA ARG A 54 -7.75 4.75 -6.20
C ARG A 54 -6.99 4.98 -4.91
N TYR A 55 -7.56 4.55 -3.79
CA TYR A 55 -6.86 4.56 -2.51
C TYR A 55 -6.51 3.14 -2.16
N LEU A 56 -5.23 2.86 -1.93
CA LEU A 56 -4.77 1.52 -1.58
C LEU A 56 -4.26 1.48 -0.15
N ARG A 57 -4.38 0.30 0.45
CA ARG A 57 -3.62 -0.10 1.63
C ARG A 57 -2.58 -1.13 1.21
N VAL A 58 -1.32 -0.79 1.38
CA VAL A 58 -0.16 -1.63 1.04
C VAL A 58 0.48 -2.11 2.32
N ILE A 59 0.69 -3.43 2.43
CA ILE A 59 1.39 -4.08 3.54
C ILE A 59 2.71 -4.61 2.98
N TYR A 60 3.81 -4.17 3.57
CA TYR A 60 5.15 -4.47 3.08
C TYR A 60 6.16 -4.57 4.21
N VAL A 61 7.28 -5.23 3.95
CA VAL A 61 8.46 -5.21 4.81
C VAL A 61 9.51 -4.30 4.15
N PRO A 62 10.07 -3.30 4.86
CA PRO A 62 11.14 -2.49 4.32
C PRO A 62 12.41 -3.33 4.14
N GLU A 63 13.11 -3.15 3.02
CA GLU A 63 14.38 -3.81 2.72
C GLU A 63 15.49 -2.75 2.51
N PRO A 64 16.78 -3.09 2.68
CA PRO A 64 17.86 -2.11 2.53
C PRO A 64 17.86 -1.34 1.20
N SER A 65 17.40 -1.96 0.12
CA SER A 65 17.37 -1.38 -1.23
C SER A 65 15.95 -1.14 -1.77
N GLY A 66 14.91 -1.30 -0.93
CA GLY A 66 13.54 -1.31 -1.45
C GLY A 66 12.47 -1.78 -0.48
N ALA A 67 11.51 -2.52 -1.01
CA ALA A 67 10.39 -3.05 -0.24
C ALA A 67 9.97 -4.43 -0.74
N PHE A 68 9.67 -5.32 0.20
CA PHE A 68 9.00 -6.58 -0.08
C PHE A 68 7.51 -6.45 0.24
N VAL A 69 6.67 -6.40 -0.79
CA VAL A 69 5.22 -6.23 -0.69
C VAL A 69 4.58 -7.58 -0.43
N ILE A 70 3.90 -7.69 0.71
CA ILE A 70 3.16 -8.88 1.10
C ILE A 70 1.80 -8.88 0.40
N THR A 71 1.07 -7.75 0.47
CA THR A 71 -0.24 -7.60 -0.17
C THR A 71 -0.62 -6.13 -0.33
N ALA A 72 -1.56 -5.87 -1.24
CA ALA A 72 -2.17 -4.57 -1.46
C ALA A 72 -3.62 -4.75 -1.92
N TYR A 73 -4.51 -3.88 -1.45
CA TYR A 73 -5.93 -3.91 -1.79
C TYR A 73 -6.56 -2.53 -1.68
N ASP A 74 -7.72 -2.36 -2.31
CA ASP A 74 -8.48 -1.11 -2.25
C ASP A 74 -8.90 -0.76 -0.81
N LEU A 75 -8.63 0.49 -0.42
CA LEU A 75 -9.15 1.08 0.78
C LEU A 75 -10.48 1.77 0.45
N GLN A 76 -11.59 1.14 0.85
CA GLN A 76 -12.94 1.64 0.58
C GLN A 76 -13.75 1.83 1.88
N GLY A 77 -14.96 2.39 1.76
CA GLY A 77 -15.93 2.50 2.85
C GLY A 77 -15.43 3.28 4.07
N LYS A 78 -15.78 2.79 5.27
CA LYS A 78 -15.44 3.42 6.56
C LYS A 78 -13.92 3.65 6.73
N PRO A 79 -13.03 2.68 6.40
CA PRO A 79 -11.59 2.91 6.43
C PRO A 79 -11.12 4.11 5.59
N LEU A 80 -11.64 4.28 4.38
CA LEU A 80 -11.31 5.41 3.51
C LEU A 80 -11.78 6.75 4.09
N ILE A 81 -13.00 6.78 4.64
CA ILE A 81 -13.54 7.96 5.33
C ILE A 81 -12.64 8.36 6.50
N ALA A 82 -12.23 7.39 7.31
CA ALA A 82 -11.35 7.63 8.45
C ALA A 82 -9.97 8.17 8.03
N TYR A 83 -9.37 7.59 6.98
CA TYR A 83 -8.11 8.08 6.41
C TYR A 83 -8.24 9.53 5.92
N ARG A 84 -9.27 9.85 5.14
CA ARG A 84 -9.50 11.22 4.63
C ARG A 84 -9.67 12.23 5.77
N ARG A 85 -10.37 11.85 6.84
CA ARG A 85 -10.52 12.69 8.04
C ARG A 85 -9.17 13.02 8.67
N ARG A 86 -8.29 12.03 8.82
CA ARG A 86 -6.93 12.23 9.39
C ARG A 86 -6.05 13.10 8.48
N ARG A 87 -6.07 12.87 7.16
CA ARG A 87 -5.34 13.71 6.18
C ARG A 87 -5.73 15.19 6.27
N ARG A 88 -7.03 15.49 6.40
CA ARG A 88 -7.52 16.88 6.54
C ARG A 88 -7.06 17.56 7.83
N GLN A 89 -6.92 16.81 8.92
CA GLN A 89 -6.45 17.35 10.20
C GLN A 89 -4.95 17.65 10.19
N ARG A 90 -4.16 16.87 9.44
CA ARG A 90 -2.71 17.10 9.29
C ARG A 90 -2.36 18.38 8.53
N GLY A 91 -3.17 18.79 7.55
CA GLY A 91 -2.95 20.03 6.78
C GLY A 91 -3.42 21.32 7.46
N LYS A 92 -3.90 21.24 8.72
CA LYS A 92 -4.32 22.42 9.52
C LYS A 92 -3.29 22.84 10.58
N ARG A 93 -2.07 22.32 10.50
CA ARG A 93 -0.93 22.70 11.34
C ARG A 93 0.09 23.46 10.53
#